data_AF-A0A7W7H632-F1
#
_entry.id   AF-A0A7W7H632-F1
#
_cell.length_a   1.000
_cell.length_b   1.000
_cell.length_c   1.000
_cell.angle_alpha   90.00
_cell.angle_beta   90.00
_cell.angle_gamma   90.00
#
_symmetry.space_group_name_H-M   'P 1'
#
loop_
_entity.id
_entity.type
_entity.pdbx_description
1 polymer ?
#
loop_
_entity_poly.entity_id
_entity_poly.type
_entity_poly.pdbx_seq_one_letter_code
_entity_poly.pdbx_strand_id
1 'polypeptide(L)' 'MLGRLDRYFPGPEPLPYIAGVHQAPVRQGRDLFRLHLQVFSVLRAPGKLKYLAGVESAMASWISDTTPERIAARLRDVG' A
#
# COMPACT_ATOMS: atom_id res chain seq x y z
N MET A 1 3.15 -5.96 11.39
CA MET A 1 2.79 -5.06 10.27
C MET A 1 1.56 -5.55 9.53
N LEU A 2 1.59 -6.76 8.93
CA LEU A 2 0.44 -7.31 8.18
C LEU A 2 -0.86 -7.37 9.00
N GLY A 3 -0.82 -7.83 10.25
CA GLY A 3 -2.01 -7.82 11.11
C GLY A 3 -2.59 -6.42 11.41
N ARG A 4 -1.82 -5.34 11.25
CA ARG A 4 -2.37 -3.97 11.33
C ARG A 4 -3.10 -3.58 10.05
N LEU A 5 -2.66 -4.08 8.89
CA LEU A 5 -3.33 -3.88 7.61
C LEU A 5 -4.69 -4.57 7.60
N ASP A 6 -4.77 -5.81 8.13
CA ASP A 6 -6.05 -6.53 8.26
C ASP A 6 -7.06 -5.79 9.14
N ARG A 7 -6.58 -5.09 10.18
CA ARG A 7 -7.44 -4.27 11.06
C ARG A 7 -7.82 -2.91 10.46
N TYR A 8 -7.19 -2.48 9.36
CA TYR A 8 -7.47 -1.18 8.74
C TYR A 8 -8.89 -1.10 8.17
N PHE A 9 -9.30 -2.15 7.45
CA PHE A 9 -10.67 -2.36 7.02
C PHE A 9 -11.24 -3.62 7.70
N PRO A 10 -11.97 -3.48 8.81
CA PRO A 10 -12.48 -4.63 9.54
C PRO A 10 -13.49 -5.38 8.68
N GLY A 11 -13.32 -6.70 8.61
CA GLY A 11 -14.16 -7.60 7.85
C GLY A 11 -13.82 -9.05 8.18
N PRO A 12 -14.63 -10.01 7.70
CA PRO A 12 -14.37 -11.44 7.92
C PRO A 12 -13.15 -11.94 7.14
N GLU A 13 -12.76 -11.24 6.07
CA GLU A 13 -11.61 -11.60 5.24
C GLU A 13 -10.40 -10.68 5.52
N PRO A 14 -9.17 -11.21 5.44
CA PRO A 14 -7.95 -10.39 5.49
C PRO A 14 -7.93 -9.32 4.41
N LEU A 15 -7.16 -8.25 4.61
CA LEU A 15 -7.07 -7.18 3.62
C LEU A 15 -6.40 -7.73 2.35
N PRO A 16 -7.03 -7.68 1.16
CA PRO A 16 -6.32 -8.00 -0.07
C PRO A 16 -5.27 -6.92 -0.37
N TYR A 17 -4.06 -7.34 -0.69
CA TYR A 17 -2.93 -6.43 -0.94
C TYR A 17 -1.99 -6.94 -2.03
N ILE A 18 -1.22 -6.01 -2.59
CA ILE A 18 -0.03 -6.28 -3.41
C ILE A 18 1.18 -5.85 -2.61
N ALA A 19 2.20 -6.70 -2.52
CA ALA A 19 3.46 -6.39 -1.86
C ALA A 19 4.65 -6.57 -2.80
N GLY A 20 5.61 -5.66 -2.71
CA GLY A 20 6.86 -5.69 -3.44
C GLY A 20 8.05 -5.47 -2.52
N VAL A 21 9.10 -6.28 -2.67
CA VAL A 21 10.38 -6.07 -1.99
C VAL A 21 11.30 -5.30 -2.93
N HIS A 22 11.61 -4.06 -2.58
CA HIS A 22 12.50 -3.22 -3.36
C HIS A 22 13.89 -3.24 -2.72
N GLN A 23 14.90 -3.63 -3.49
CA GLN A 23 16.28 -3.72 -3.03
C GLN A 23 17.24 -3.20 -4.10
N ALA A 24 18.44 -2.82 -3.68
CA ALA A 24 19.53 -2.57 -4.63
C ALA A 24 19.83 -3.86 -5.42
N PRO A 25 20.36 -3.77 -6.64
CA PRO A 25 20.83 -4.94 -7.37
C PRO A 25 21.77 -5.79 -6.50
N VAL A 26 21.67 -7.12 -6.60
CA VAL A 26 22.20 -8.06 -5.60
C VAL A 26 23.66 -7.80 -5.18
N ARG A 27 24.50 -7.35 -6.12
CA ARG A 27 25.97 -7.20 -5.95
C ARG A 27 26.48 -5.76 -6.01
N GLN A 28 25.62 -4.74 -6.10
CA GLN A 28 26.06 -3.33 -6.26
C GLN A 28 25.05 -2.32 -5.72
N GLY A 29 25.51 -1.11 -5.38
CA GLY A 29 24.65 0.04 -5.07
C GLY A 29 23.91 0.01 -3.72
N ARG A 30 24.37 -0.80 -2.74
CA ARG A 30 23.76 -0.89 -1.40
C ARG A 30 23.91 0.38 -0.56
N ASP A 31 24.88 1.21 -0.91
CA ASP A 31 25.12 2.56 -0.39
C ASP A 31 24.10 3.58 -0.95
N LEU A 32 23.56 3.34 -2.16
CA LEU A 32 22.62 4.23 -2.83
C LEU A 32 21.14 3.89 -2.58
N PHE A 33 20.82 2.64 -2.23
CA PHE A 33 19.43 2.21 -2.05
C PHE A 33 19.24 1.29 -0.84
N ARG A 34 18.24 1.62 -0.01
CA ARG A 34 17.86 0.81 1.16
C ARG A 34 16.75 -0.17 0.81
N LEU A 35 16.94 -1.42 1.23
CA LEU A 35 15.92 -2.46 1.19
C LEU A 35 14.65 -1.97 1.89
N HIS A 36 13.50 -2.08 1.24
CA HIS A 36 12.21 -1.84 1.86
C HIS A 36 11.10 -2.72 1.26
N LEU A 37 10.06 -2.91 2.06
CA LEU A 37 8.82 -3.54 1.64
C LEU A 37 7.81 -2.44 1.32
N GLN A 38 7.26 -2.46 0.10
CA GLN A 38 6.15 -1.61 -0.30
C GLN A 38 4.87 -2.45 -0.35
N VAL A 39 3.79 -1.96 0.25
CA VAL A 39 2.50 -2.66 0.31
C VAL A 39 1.38 -1.71 -0.13
N PHE A 40 0.53 -2.18 -1.03
CA PHE A 40 -0.65 -1.48 -1.52
C PHE A 40 -1.91 -2.25 -1.13
N SER A 41 -2.86 -1.57 -0.50
CA SER A 41 -4.23 -2.10 -0.44
C SER A 41 -4.86 -1.99 -1.82
N VAL A 42 -5.64 -3.01 -2.22
CA VAL A 42 -6.48 -2.92 -3.43
C VAL A 42 -7.85 -2.33 -3.13
N LEU A 43 -8.15 -1.99 -1.87
CA LEU A 43 -9.42 -1.39 -1.46
C LEU A 43 -9.29 0.12 -1.25
N ARG A 44 -10.33 0.87 -1.62
CA ARG A 44 -10.47 2.31 -1.29
C ARG A 44 -11.36 2.58 -0.08
N ALA A 45 -12.19 1.60 0.29
CA ALA A 45 -13.08 1.62 1.45
C ALA A 45 -13.43 0.17 1.81
N PRO A 46 -14.06 -0.09 2.98
CA PRO A 46 -14.51 -1.44 3.35
C PRO A 46 -15.34 -2.07 2.23
N GLY A 47 -14.89 -3.22 1.71
CA GLY A 47 -15.57 -3.95 0.63
C GLY A 47 -15.57 -3.28 -0.75
N LYS A 48 -14.82 -2.18 -0.97
CA LYS A 48 -14.78 -1.46 -2.26
C LYS A 48 -13.40 -1.49 -2.89
N LEU A 49 -13.29 -2.16 -4.04
CA LEU A 49 -12.06 -2.22 -4.82
C LEU A 49 -11.69 -0.86 -5.44
N LYS A 50 -10.40 -0.55 -5.49
CA LYS A 50 -9.79 0.53 -6.27
C LYS A 50 -9.27 -0.07 -7.57
N TYR A 51 -9.99 0.17 -8.66
CA TYR A 51 -9.52 -0.19 -10.00
C TYR A 51 -8.47 0.82 -10.47
N LEU A 52 -7.40 0.32 -11.10
CA LEU A 52 -6.50 1.15 -11.90
C LEU A 52 -7.18 1.41 -13.24
N ALA A 53 -7.43 2.68 -13.55
CA ALA A 53 -8.13 3.09 -14.76
C ALA A 53 -7.20 3.91 -15.67
N GLY A 54 -7.76 4.70 -16.59
CA GLY A 54 -6.97 5.41 -17.60
C GLY A 54 -5.89 6.32 -17.03
N VAL A 55 -6.14 7.01 -15.91
CA VAL A 55 -5.13 7.91 -15.33
C VAL A 55 -3.96 7.13 -14.72
N GLU A 56 -4.20 6.02 -14.03
CA GLU A 56 -3.13 5.19 -13.47
C GLU A 56 -2.43 4.36 -14.55
N SER A 57 -3.20 3.71 -15.44
CA SER A 57 -2.70 2.74 -16.40
C SER A 57 -2.15 3.35 -17.69
N ALA A 58 -2.75 4.43 -18.20
CA ALA A 58 -2.30 5.07 -19.43
C ALA A 58 -1.42 6.30 -19.16
N MET A 59 -1.70 7.04 -18.09
CA MET A 59 -1.02 8.32 -17.81
C MET A 59 -0.01 8.25 -16.66
N ALA A 60 0.13 7.10 -16.00
CA ALA A 60 1.01 6.92 -14.83
C ALA A 60 0.79 8.03 -13.78
N SER A 61 -0.48 8.31 -13.45
CA SER A 61 -0.88 9.30 -12.45
C SER A 61 -1.76 8.66 -11.39
N TRP A 62 -1.45 8.90 -10.11
CA TRP A 62 -2.13 8.27 -8.97
C TRP A 62 -3.00 9.26 -8.20
N ILE A 63 -4.25 8.87 -7.93
CA ILE A 63 -5.24 9.70 -7.22
C ILE A 63 -5.80 8.94 -6.00
N SER A 64 -5.82 9.63 -4.86
CA SER A 64 -6.33 9.13 -3.57
C SER A 64 -7.42 10.07 -3.03
N ASP A 65 -8.49 9.50 -2.46
CA ASP A 65 -9.58 10.23 -1.82
C ASP A 65 -9.23 10.70 -0.39
N THR A 66 -8.01 10.42 0.07
CA THR A 66 -7.53 10.70 1.42
C THR A 66 -6.05 11.08 1.39
N THR A 67 -5.60 11.75 2.44
CA THR A 67 -4.20 12.12 2.60
C THR A 67 -3.39 11.01 3.28
N PRO A 68 -2.07 10.93 3.03
CA PRO A 68 -1.19 9.98 3.70
C PRO A 68 -1.22 10.09 5.24
N GLU A 69 -1.37 11.29 5.79
CA GLU A 69 -1.38 11.55 7.23
C GLU A 69 -2.60 10.91 7.90
N ARG A 70 -3.76 11.01 7.25
CA ARG A 70 -5.01 10.38 7.73
C ARG A 70 -4.91 8.86 7.70
N ILE A 71 -4.36 8.30 6.62
CA ILE A 71 -4.10 6.85 6.51
C ILE A 71 -3.15 6.41 7.64
N ALA A 72 -2.04 7.13 7.83
CA ALA A 72 -1.03 6.79 8.81
C ALA A 72 -1.55 6.89 10.25
N ALA A 73 -2.36 7.90 10.57
CA ALA A 73 -3.02 8.02 11.86
C ALA A 73 -3.92 6.81 12.13
N ARG A 74 -4.81 6.49 11.18
CA ARG A 74 -5.70 5.33 11.32
C ARG A 74 -4.93 4.01 11.44
N LEU A 75 -3.84 3.81 10.69
CA LEU A 75 -2.98 2.63 10.80
C LEU A 75 -2.33 2.47 12.17
N ARG A 76 -2.03 3.58 12.86
CA ARG A 76 -1.54 3.57 14.25
C ARG A 76 -2.65 3.24 15.24
N ASP A 77 -3.84 3.79 15.05
CA ASP A 77 -4.99 3.56 15.95
C ASP A 77 -5.47 2.11 15.96
N VAL A 78 -5.39 1.43 14.81
CA VAL A 78 -5.72 0.00 14.69
C VAL A 78 -4.53 -0.91 14.99
N GLY A 79 -3.39 -0.33 15.35
CA GLY A 79 -2.08 -0.96 15.33
C GLY A 79 -1.73 -1.71 16.59
#